data_AF-A0A4Q6B526-F1
#
_entry.id   AF-A0A4Q6B526-F1
#
_cell.length_a   1.000
_cell.length_b   1.000
_cell.length_c   1.000
_cell.angle_alpha   90.00
_cell.angle_beta   90.00
_cell.angle_gamma   90.00
#
_symmetry.space_group_name_H-M   'P 1'
#
loop_
_entity.id
_entity.type
_entity.pdbx_description
1 polymer ?
#
loop_
_entity_poly.entity_id
_entity_poly.type
_entity_poly.pdbx_seq_one_letter_code
_entity_poly.pdbx_strand_id
1 'polypeptide(L)'
;LQNDMNMYRSNDQDTVWLITNDTDSTLTKDVIGLAKTYQSSTVAVNSGYLAAGSSDHRAWTRQGFAAVFPTENPNAYNHAIHTTRDTIANSGVFTQSREFSKLSLSFLAHFAGLIQE
;
A
#
# COMPACT_ATOMS: atom_id res chain seq x y z
N LEU A 1 5.68 7.34 -3.44
CA LEU A 1 4.92 6.18 -2.93
C LEU A 1 5.49 5.83 -1.57
N GLN A 2 4.65 5.66 -0.55
CA GLN A 2 5.04 5.17 0.78
C GLN A 2 4.58 3.73 0.93
N ASN A 3 5.46 2.82 1.36
CA ASN A 3 5.08 1.48 1.82
C ASN A 3 5.34 1.40 3.31
N ASP A 4 4.28 1.29 4.10
CA ASP A 4 4.38 1.12 5.55
C ASP A 4 3.34 0.10 5.97
N MET A 5 3.80 -0.97 6.62
CA MET A 5 3.04 -2.19 6.95
C MET A 5 2.48 -2.89 5.70
N ASN A 6 3.20 -3.92 5.22
CA ASN A 6 2.91 -4.58 3.94
C ASN A 6 2.85 -6.11 3.99
N MET A 7 2.86 -6.71 5.17
CA MET A 7 2.96 -8.16 5.32
C MET A 7 1.71 -8.78 5.97
N TYR A 8 0.91 -7.99 6.70
CA TYR A 8 -0.28 -8.51 7.36
C TYR A 8 -1.44 -8.55 6.39
N ARG A 9 -2.26 -9.59 6.54
CA ARG A 9 -3.51 -9.73 5.82
C ARG A 9 -4.60 -10.19 6.79
N SER A 10 -5.76 -9.56 6.69
CA SER A 10 -6.98 -10.02 7.34
C SER A 10 -7.68 -11.07 6.47
N ASN A 11 -8.39 -12.03 7.07
CA ASN A 11 -9.25 -13.00 6.37
C ASN A 11 -8.53 -13.88 5.33
N ASP A 12 -7.24 -14.16 5.53
CA ASP A 12 -6.43 -15.02 4.65
C ASP A 12 -6.36 -14.60 3.16
N GLN A 13 -6.71 -13.35 2.84
CA GLN A 13 -6.69 -12.82 1.48
C GLN A 13 -5.67 -11.69 1.35
N ASP A 14 -4.73 -11.84 0.40
CA ASP A 14 -3.78 -10.77 0.08
C ASP A 14 -4.55 -9.54 -0.46
N THR A 15 -4.32 -8.39 0.17
CA THR A 15 -5.08 -7.15 -0.11
C THR A 15 -4.19 -5.93 0.06
N VAL A 16 -4.17 -5.04 -0.93
CA VAL A 16 -3.56 -3.70 -0.81
C VAL A 16 -4.65 -2.67 -0.57
N TRP A 17 -4.48 -1.85 0.47
CA TRP A 17 -5.34 -0.70 0.73
C TRP A 17 -4.63 0.60 0.37
N LEU A 18 -5.29 1.43 -0.43
CA LEU A 18 -4.81 2.77 -0.75
C LEU A 18 -5.47 3.80 0.16
N ILE A 19 -4.66 4.49 0.95
CA ILE A 19 -5.15 5.51 1.89
C ILE A 19 -5.61 6.77 1.14
N THR A 20 -6.75 7.32 1.55
CA THR A 20 -7.43 8.44 0.84
C THR A 20 -7.27 9.82 1.49
N ASN A 21 -6.67 9.89 2.69
CA ASN A 21 -6.35 11.14 3.37
C ASN A 21 -4.83 11.37 3.41
N ASP A 22 -4.41 12.64 3.44
CA ASP A 22 -3.01 13.06 3.33
C ASP A 22 -2.27 12.48 2.11
N THR A 23 -3.01 12.09 1.05
CA THR A 23 -2.51 11.54 -0.22
C THR A 23 -3.07 12.32 -1.42
N ASP A 24 -2.46 12.15 -2.60
CA ASP A 24 -2.96 12.72 -3.85
C ASP A 24 -4.01 11.80 -4.49
N SER A 25 -5.19 12.34 -4.77
CA SER A 25 -6.33 11.55 -5.26
C SER A 25 -6.17 11.06 -6.71
N THR A 26 -5.43 11.78 -7.54
CA THR A 26 -5.16 11.40 -8.93
C THR A 26 -4.15 10.25 -8.94
N LEU A 27 -3.01 10.45 -8.28
CA LEU A 27 -1.96 9.44 -8.13
C LEU A 27 -2.51 8.15 -7.49
N THR A 28 -3.40 8.28 -6.50
CA THR A 28 -4.06 7.13 -5.88
C THR A 28 -4.90 6.33 -6.87
N LYS A 29 -5.68 6.99 -7.73
CA LYS A 29 -6.45 6.31 -8.79
C LYS A 29 -5.55 5.64 -9.81
N ASP A 30 -4.46 6.30 -10.21
CA ASP A 30 -3.50 5.75 -11.16
C ASP A 30 -2.84 4.47 -10.60
N VAL A 31 -2.43 4.49 -9.33
CA VAL A 31 -1.84 3.31 -8.67
C VAL A 31 -2.87 2.17 -8.51
N ILE A 32 -4.14 2.46 -8.27
CA ILE A 32 -5.22 1.45 -8.31
C ILE A 32 -5.32 0.84 -9.72
N GLY A 33 -5.20 1.67 -10.76
CA GLY A 33 -5.13 1.22 -12.16
C GLY A 33 -3.98 0.24 -12.38
N LEU A 34 -2.76 0.62 -11.97
CA LEU A 34 -1.57 -0.24 -12.07
C LEU A 34 -1.76 -1.58 -11.35
N ALA A 35 -2.35 -1.57 -10.15
CA ALA A 35 -2.63 -2.80 -9.42
C ALA A 35 -3.63 -3.70 -10.16
N LYS A 36 -4.68 -3.13 -10.75
CA LYS A 36 -5.66 -3.87 -11.57
C LYS A 36 -5.02 -4.44 -12.84
N THR A 37 -4.14 -3.70 -13.49
CA THR A 37 -3.47 -4.11 -14.73
C THR A 37 -2.49 -5.26 -14.49
N TYR A 38 -1.65 -5.17 -13.46
CA TYR A 38 -0.50 -6.08 -13.30
C TYR A 38 -0.68 -7.18 -12.25
N GLN A 39 -1.70 -7.10 -11.39
CA GLN A 39 -1.85 -8.04 -10.27
C GLN A 39 -3.29 -8.33 -9.82
N SER A 40 -4.31 -8.06 -10.66
CA SER A 40 -5.72 -8.29 -10.32
C SER A 40 -6.09 -9.75 -10.02
N SER A 41 -5.33 -10.72 -10.52
CA SER A 41 -5.56 -12.14 -10.24
C SER A 41 -4.94 -12.63 -8.92
N THR A 42 -4.07 -11.82 -8.29
CA THR A 42 -3.28 -12.24 -7.12
C THR A 42 -3.54 -11.40 -5.88
N VAL A 43 -4.16 -10.22 -6.00
CA VAL A 43 -4.40 -9.32 -4.86
C VAL A 43 -5.71 -8.54 -5.01
N ALA A 44 -6.44 -8.41 -3.91
CA ALA A 44 -7.55 -7.47 -3.83
C ALA A 44 -7.01 -6.03 -3.66
N VAL A 45 -7.72 -5.05 -4.23
CA VAL A 45 -7.34 -3.64 -4.14
C VAL A 45 -8.52 -2.85 -3.61
N ASN A 46 -8.33 -2.25 -2.43
CA ASN A 46 -9.31 -1.42 -1.76
C ASN A 46 -8.75 -0.01 -1.52
N SER A 47 -9.60 0.93 -1.15
CA SER A 47 -9.21 2.25 -0.68
C SER A 47 -9.97 2.62 0.57
N GLY A 48 -9.35 3.36 1.48
CA GLY A 48 -9.98 3.70 2.75
C GLY A 48 -9.34 4.89 3.44
N TYR A 49 -10.10 5.49 4.35
CA TYR A 49 -9.60 6.53 5.23
C TYR A 49 -8.75 5.91 6.35
N LEU A 50 -7.60 6.50 6.65
CA LEU A 50 -6.78 6.12 7.81
C LEU A 50 -7.17 6.97 9.02
N ALA A 51 -7.94 6.36 9.93
CA ALA A 51 -8.51 7.05 11.09
C ALA A 51 -7.49 7.36 12.20
N ALA A 52 -6.46 6.52 12.34
CA ALA A 52 -5.42 6.65 13.34
C ALA A 52 -4.07 6.24 12.74
N GLY A 53 -3.01 6.91 13.19
CA GLY A 53 -1.68 6.75 12.61
C GLY A 53 -1.46 7.62 11.38
N SER A 54 -0.25 7.54 10.85
CA SER A 54 0.20 8.19 9.62
C SER A 54 1.56 7.57 9.25
N SER A 55 2.19 8.05 8.19
CA SER A 55 3.53 7.63 7.78
C SER A 55 4.19 8.75 6.96
N ASP A 56 5.34 8.50 6.35
CA ASP A 56 6.15 9.56 5.72
C ASP A 56 5.48 10.22 4.50
N HIS A 57 4.46 9.60 3.92
CA HIS A 57 3.65 10.21 2.84
C HIS A 57 3.14 11.61 3.22
N ARG A 58 2.81 11.82 4.50
CA ARG A 58 2.32 13.10 5.02
C ARG A 58 3.35 14.22 4.93
N ALA A 59 4.65 13.90 5.02
CA ALA A 59 5.70 14.91 4.88
C ALA A 59 5.72 15.47 3.45
N TRP A 60 5.55 14.61 2.45
CA TRP A 60 5.50 14.99 1.04
C TRP A 60 4.25 15.79 0.70
N THR A 61 3.07 15.33 1.13
CA THR A 61 1.82 16.04 0.83
C THR A 61 1.73 17.39 1.50
N ARG A 62 2.27 17.55 2.72
CA ARG A 62 2.38 18.86 3.39
C ARG A 62 3.24 19.87 2.64
N GLN A 63 4.16 19.41 1.78
CA GLN A 63 5.00 20.26 0.94
C GLN A 63 4.43 20.44 -0.48
N GLY A 64 3.23 19.93 -0.75
CA GLY A 64 2.57 20.03 -2.06
C GLY A 64 3.05 19.01 -3.09
N PHE A 65 3.83 17.99 -2.69
CA PHE A 65 4.19 16.89 -3.58
C PHE A 65 3.12 15.81 -3.57
N ALA A 66 2.78 15.28 -4.75
CA ALA A 66 1.86 14.16 -4.87
C ALA A 66 2.46 12.90 -4.20
N ALA A 67 1.73 12.29 -3.28
CA ALA A 67 2.12 11.06 -2.62
C ALA A 67 0.94 10.08 -2.57
N VAL A 68 1.27 8.79 -2.60
CA VAL A 68 0.32 7.68 -2.49
C VAL A 68 0.81 6.73 -1.41
N PHE A 69 -0.12 6.16 -0.66
CA PHE A 69 0.18 5.30 0.48
C PHE A 69 -0.60 3.98 0.40
N PRO A 70 -0.03 2.96 -0.26
CA PRO A 70 -0.43 1.57 -0.06
C PRO A 70 0.00 1.05 1.32
N THR A 71 -0.93 0.41 2.02
CA THR A 71 -0.70 -0.29 3.29
C THR A 71 -1.61 -1.52 3.39
N GLU A 72 -1.43 -2.35 4.41
CA GLU A 72 -2.38 -3.36 4.83
C GLU A 72 -3.73 -2.76 5.27
N ASN A 73 -4.68 -3.57 5.75
CA ASN A 73 -6.01 -3.06 6.06
C ASN A 73 -6.00 -2.01 7.19
N PRO A 74 -6.40 -0.74 6.95
CA PRO A 74 -6.32 0.32 7.97
C PRO A 74 -7.29 0.10 9.14
N ASN A 75 -8.28 -0.78 8.99
CA ASN A 75 -9.24 -1.12 10.05
C ASN A 75 -8.96 -2.47 10.72
N ALA A 76 -8.15 -3.33 10.09
CA ALA A 76 -7.80 -4.67 10.57
C ALA A 76 -6.30 -4.92 10.34
N TYR A 77 -5.49 -3.99 10.86
CA TYR A 77 -4.04 -4.00 10.76
C TYR A 77 -3.42 -4.93 11.81
N ASN A 78 -2.11 -5.16 11.70
CA ASN A 78 -1.35 -5.92 12.68
C ASN A 78 -1.35 -5.22 14.05
N HIS A 79 -2.01 -5.80 15.05
CA HIS A 79 -2.05 -5.25 16.41
C HIS A 79 -0.77 -5.54 17.25
N ALA A 80 0.23 -6.23 16.69
CA ALA A 80 1.51 -6.46 17.35
C ALA A 80 2.51 -5.30 17.13
N ILE A 81 2.22 -4.35 16.23
CA ILE A 81 3.11 -3.22 15.92
C ILE A 81 3.53 -2.48 17.19
N HIS A 82 4.78 -1.98 17.20
CA HIS A 82 5.39 -1.29 18.34
C HIS A 82 5.48 -2.11 19.64
N THR A 83 5.46 -3.44 19.53
CA THR A 83 5.71 -4.34 20.66
C THR A 83 6.82 -5.33 20.31
N THR A 84 7.34 -6.04 21.31
CA THR A 84 8.29 -7.15 21.09
C THR A 84 7.69 -8.33 20.32
N ARG A 85 6.35 -8.34 20.13
CA ARG A 85 5.64 -9.36 19.35
C ARG A 85 5.58 -9.03 17.86
N ASP A 86 6.01 -7.85 17.43
CA ASP A 86 6.13 -7.55 16.00
C ASP A 86 7.31 -8.34 15.41
N THR A 87 6.98 -9.54 14.95
CA THR A 87 7.92 -10.54 14.45
C THR A 87 7.31 -11.11 13.18
N ILE A 88 8.12 -11.66 12.27
CA ILE A 88 7.63 -12.23 10.99
C ILE A 88 6.44 -13.18 11.21
N ALA A 89 6.48 -13.99 12.27
CA ALA A 89 5.40 -14.94 12.60
C ALA A 89 4.05 -14.26 12.92
N ASN A 90 4.08 -13.01 13.41
CA ASN A 90 2.89 -12.22 13.76
C ASN A 90 2.57 -11.12 12.73
N SER A 91 3.54 -10.71 11.91
CA SER A 91 3.36 -9.65 10.91
C SER A 91 2.68 -10.14 9.63
N GLY A 92 2.57 -11.45 9.39
CA GLY A 92 1.74 -12.02 8.32
C GLY A 92 2.50 -12.97 7.39
N VAL A 93 2.31 -12.82 6.08
CA VAL A 93 2.84 -13.77 5.08
C VAL A 93 3.57 -13.07 3.94
N PHE A 94 4.59 -13.74 3.38
CA PHE A 94 5.38 -13.19 2.28
C PHE A 94 4.59 -13.00 0.98
N THR A 95 3.48 -13.72 0.79
CA THR A 95 2.65 -13.52 -0.42
C THR A 95 2.01 -12.14 -0.43
N GLN A 96 1.56 -11.64 0.71
CA GLN A 96 1.07 -10.28 0.88
C GLN A 96 2.16 -9.25 0.52
N SER A 97 3.35 -9.35 1.12
CA SER A 97 4.47 -8.42 0.87
C SER A 97 4.97 -8.44 -0.58
N ARG A 98 4.88 -9.59 -1.26
CA ARG A 98 5.18 -9.72 -2.69
C ARG A 98 4.28 -8.81 -3.54
N GLU A 99 3.00 -8.70 -3.22
CA GLU A 99 2.06 -7.87 -4.01
C GLU A 99 2.32 -6.37 -3.85
N PHE A 100 2.84 -5.92 -2.70
CA PHE A 100 3.35 -4.54 -2.55
C PHE A 100 4.64 -4.30 -3.33
N SER A 101 5.52 -5.31 -3.38
CA SER A 101 6.75 -5.24 -4.17
C SER A 101 6.43 -5.13 -5.66
N LYS A 102 5.50 -5.95 -6.16
CA LYS A 102 5.01 -5.87 -7.55
C LYS A 102 4.37 -4.51 -7.85
N LEU A 103 3.55 -3.97 -6.95
CA LEU A 103 2.95 -2.64 -7.11
C LEU A 103 4.01 -1.51 -7.15
N SER A 104 5.05 -1.63 -6.32
CA SER A 104 6.15 -0.65 -6.31
C SER A 104 6.95 -0.68 -7.61
N LEU A 105 7.14 -1.88 -8.18
CA LEU A 105 7.79 -2.05 -9.49
C LEU A 105 6.93 -1.52 -10.63
N SER A 106 5.62 -1.78 -10.64
CA SER A 106 4.72 -1.23 -11.67
C SER A 106 4.59 0.29 -11.57
N PHE A 107 4.55 0.84 -10.36
CA PHE A 107 4.63 2.28 -10.11
C PHE A 107 5.90 2.88 -10.71
N LEU A 108 7.06 2.32 -10.39
CA LEU A 108 8.34 2.79 -10.94
C LEU A 108 8.35 2.69 -12.46
N ALA A 109 7.94 1.55 -13.01
CA ALA A 109 7.94 1.33 -14.45
C ALA A 109 7.06 2.34 -15.19
N HIS A 110 5.85 2.61 -14.70
CA HIS A 110 4.91 3.55 -15.32
C HIS A 110 5.43 4.98 -15.23
N PHE A 111 5.68 5.48 -14.02
CA PHE A 111 6.00 6.90 -13.81
C PHE A 111 7.43 7.29 -14.21
N ALA A 112 8.34 6.31 -14.36
CA ALA A 112 9.66 6.55 -14.96
C ALA A 112 9.69 6.34 -16.48
N GLY A 113 8.56 6.00 -17.12
CA GLY A 113 8.45 5.81 -18.57
C GLY A 113 9.18 4.56 -19.09
N LEU A 114 9.34 3.52 -18.26
CA LEU A 114 9.95 2.24 -18.65
C LEU A 114 8.98 1.31 -19.39
N ILE A 115 7.68 1.59 -19.27
CA ILE A 115 6.60 0.96 -20.02
C ILE A 115 5.87 2.04 -20.81
N GLN A 116 5.65 1.80 -22.10
CA GLN A 116 4.79 2.61 -22.95
C GLN A 116 3.43 1.91 -23.01
N GLU A 117 2.37 2.60 -22.59
CA GLU A 117 0.97 2.17 -22.79
C GLU A 117 0.47 2.49 -24.21
#